data_AF-V4BUC2-F1
#
_entry.id   AF-V4BUC2-F1
#
_cell.length_a   1.000
_cell.length_b   1.000
_cell.length_c   1.000
_cell.angle_alpha   90.00
_cell.angle_beta   90.00
_cell.angle_gamma   90.00
#
_symmetry.space_group_name_H-M   'P 1'
#
loop_
_entity.id
_entity.type
_entity.pdbx_description
1 polymer ?
#
loop_
_entity_poly.entity_id
_entity_poly.type
_entity_poly.pdbx_seq_one_letter_code
_entity_poly.pdbx_strand_id
1 'polypeptide(L)'
;MSDWAIEDENVKTWALGSQCTFPPEWRGKWYQSQLEDVQIHLHNITRIGHCVQKEDNKYLLFDRQNSCFRCLVFTPRHKNILQYKAAGTYHDIYHFNAHADERARMQFKLQLHQLLGRPY
;
A
#
# COMPACT_ATOMS: atom_id res chain seq x y z
N MET A 1 -27.88 8.61 -7.33
CA MET A 1 -26.84 9.65 -7.28
C MET A 1 -26.71 10.01 -5.82
N SER A 2 -25.82 9.32 -5.13
CA SER A 2 -25.55 9.55 -3.71
C SER A 2 -24.15 9.05 -3.42
N ASP A 3 -23.30 10.04 -3.20
CA ASP A 3 -21.92 9.94 -2.78
C ASP A 3 -21.79 9.05 -1.55
N TRP A 4 -21.09 7.92 -1.68
CA TRP A 4 -20.53 7.19 -0.54
C TRP A 4 -19.16 7.79 -0.20
N ALA A 5 -19.08 9.12 -0.08
CA ALA A 5 -17.88 9.78 0.39
C ALA A 5 -17.58 9.32 1.83
N ILE A 6 -16.71 8.32 1.90
CA ILE A 6 -16.13 7.66 3.06
C ILE A 6 -15.98 8.62 4.25
N GLU A 7 -16.88 8.47 5.22
CA GLU A 7 -16.87 9.12 6.54
C GLU A 7 -15.96 8.37 7.51
N ASP A 8 -14.71 8.17 7.12
CA ASP A 8 -13.69 7.69 8.06
C ASP A 8 -12.48 8.62 7.99
N GLU A 9 -12.39 9.54 8.96
CA GLU A 9 -11.29 10.47 9.10
C GLU A 9 -9.94 9.75 9.30
N ASN A 10 -9.91 8.52 9.82
CA ASN A 10 -8.68 7.73 9.94
C ASN A 10 -8.20 7.24 8.57
N VAL A 11 -9.11 6.89 7.66
CA VAL A 11 -8.76 6.43 6.32
C VAL A 11 -8.31 7.60 5.42
N LYS A 12 -8.89 8.79 5.60
CA LYS A 12 -8.43 10.02 4.93
C LYS A 12 -7.04 10.44 5.41
N THR A 13 -6.75 10.33 6.71
CA THR A 13 -5.45 10.72 7.27
C THR A 13 -4.30 9.79 6.87
N TRP A 14 -4.52 8.47 6.73
CA TRP A 14 -3.47 7.57 6.20
C TRP A 14 -3.21 7.75 4.69
N ALA A 15 -4.24 8.15 3.93
CA ALA A 15 -4.13 8.42 2.49
C ALA A 15 -3.57 9.82 2.17
N LEU A 16 -3.77 10.82 3.04
CA LEU A 16 -3.26 12.18 2.87
C LEU A 16 -1.89 12.41 3.55
N GLY A 17 -1.58 11.64 4.60
CA GLY A 17 -0.30 11.74 5.33
C GLY A 17 0.85 10.96 4.70
N SER A 18 0.57 10.05 3.75
CA SER A 18 1.60 9.29 3.05
C SER A 18 1.75 9.81 1.62
N GLN A 19 2.94 10.28 1.27
CA GLN A 19 3.32 10.58 -0.12
C GLN A 19 3.41 9.30 -0.98
N CYS A 20 2.70 8.21 -0.62
CA CYS A 20 2.76 6.98 -1.38
C CYS A 20 1.98 7.13 -2.68
N THR A 21 2.72 7.17 -3.78
CA THR A 21 2.19 7.23 -5.13
C THR A 21 2.85 6.17 -5.99
N PHE A 22 2.07 5.63 -6.92
CA PHE A 22 2.60 4.80 -7.99
C PHE A 22 3.19 5.68 -9.10
N PRO A 23 4.28 5.22 -9.75
CA PRO A 23 4.86 5.93 -10.87
C PRO A 23 3.84 6.23 -11.98
N PRO A 24 3.90 7.41 -12.61
CA PRO A 24 2.96 7.81 -13.66
C PRO A 24 2.93 6.83 -14.84
N GLU A 25 4.06 6.21 -15.17
CA GLU A 25 4.18 5.23 -16.24
C GLU A 25 3.50 3.90 -15.95
N TRP A 26 3.15 3.63 -14.69
CA TRP A 26 2.36 2.45 -14.32
C TRP A 26 0.86 2.71 -14.40
N ARG A 27 0.41 3.95 -14.61
CA ARG A 27 -1.02 4.27 -14.58
C ARG A 27 -1.73 3.71 -15.81
N GLY A 28 -2.93 3.18 -15.60
CA GLY A 28 -3.75 2.62 -16.67
C GLY A 28 -4.16 1.17 -16.41
N LYS A 29 -4.63 0.51 -17.47
CA LYS A 29 -5.14 -0.85 -17.43
C LYS A 29 -4.00 -1.83 -17.74
N TRP A 30 -3.82 -2.82 -16.89
CA TRP A 30 -2.80 -3.85 -17.01
C TRP A 30 -3.44 -5.23 -17.07
N TYR A 31 -2.91 -6.06 -17.98
CA TYR A 31 -3.28 -7.46 -18.07
C TYR A 31 -2.50 -8.28 -17.04
N GLN A 32 -3.20 -9.13 -16.28
CA GLN A 32 -2.58 -10.07 -15.37
C GLN A 32 -3.05 -11.48 -15.72
N SER A 33 -2.13 -12.34 -16.16
CA SER A 33 -2.47 -13.73 -16.49
C SER A 33 -3.07 -14.44 -15.27
N GLN A 34 -4.15 -15.20 -15.50
CA GLN A 34 -4.90 -15.98 -14.49
C GLN A 34 -5.76 -15.14 -13.52
N LEU A 35 -5.77 -13.81 -13.65
CA LEU A 35 -6.68 -12.92 -12.93
C LEU A 35 -7.35 -11.99 -13.95
N GLU A 36 -8.34 -11.23 -13.52
CA GLU A 36 -8.88 -10.17 -14.38
C GLU A 36 -7.91 -8.99 -14.39
N ASP A 37 -7.99 -8.20 -15.45
CA ASP A 37 -7.22 -6.98 -15.61
C ASP A 37 -7.30 -6.08 -14.38
N VAL A 38 -6.17 -5.46 -14.05
CA VAL A 38 -6.06 -4.53 -12.94
C VAL A 38 -5.91 -3.11 -13.47
N GLN A 39 -6.52 -2.15 -12.79
CA GLN A 39 -6.32 -0.73 -13.07
C GLN A 39 -5.39 -0.16 -11.99
N ILE A 40 -4.30 0.47 -12.43
CA ILE A 40 -3.38 1.18 -11.54
C ILE A 40 -3.70 2.68 -11.63
N HIS A 41 -4.05 3.25 -10.48
CA HIS A 41 -4.27 4.68 -10.27
C HIS A 41 -3.08 5.31 -9.53
N LEU A 42 -3.19 6.60 -9.17
CA LEU A 42 -2.15 7.31 -8.44
C LEU A 42 -1.83 6.68 -7.08
N HIS A 43 -2.85 6.25 -6.33
CA HIS A 43 -2.73 5.74 -4.95
C HIS A 43 -3.41 4.38 -4.76
N ASN A 44 -3.86 3.72 -5.82
CA ASN A 44 -4.65 2.50 -5.71
C ASN A 44 -4.36 1.55 -6.86
N ILE A 45 -4.31 0.26 -6.57
CA ILE A 45 -4.37 -0.79 -7.59
C ILE A 45 -5.63 -1.59 -7.34
N THR A 46 -6.53 -1.62 -8.33
CA THR A 46 -7.81 -2.31 -8.23
C THR A 46 -7.60 -3.77 -7.84
N ARG A 47 -8.39 -4.28 -6.89
CA ARG A 47 -8.33 -5.63 -6.29
C ARG A 47 -7.13 -5.92 -5.39
N ILE A 48 -6.20 -4.97 -5.27
CA ILE A 48 -5.04 -5.12 -4.37
C ILE A 48 -5.16 -4.18 -3.17
N GLY A 49 -5.43 -2.90 -3.40
CA GLY A 49 -5.65 -1.93 -2.32
C GLY A 49 -5.02 -0.56 -2.55
N HIS A 50 -5.21 0.30 -1.55
CA HIS A 50 -4.69 1.67 -1.53
C HIS A 50 -3.27 1.72 -0.96
N CYS A 51 -2.39 2.49 -1.57
CA CYS A 51 -1.05 2.62 -1.01
C CYS A 51 -1.06 3.42 0.29
N VAL A 52 -0.37 2.89 1.29
CA VAL A 52 -0.18 3.48 2.63
C VAL A 52 1.27 3.93 2.81
N GLN A 53 2.23 3.22 2.22
CA GLN A 53 3.65 3.56 2.35
C GLN A 53 4.46 2.99 1.20
N LYS A 54 5.55 3.68 0.86
CA LYS A 54 6.55 3.24 -0.12
C LYS A 54 7.95 3.36 0.47
N GLU A 55 8.76 2.34 0.22
CA GLU A 55 10.20 2.36 0.46
C GLU A 55 10.89 1.70 -0.74
N ASP A 56 11.63 2.48 -1.53
CA ASP A 56 12.26 2.04 -2.78
C ASP A 56 11.27 1.36 -3.76
N ASN A 57 11.39 0.04 -3.89
CA ASN A 57 10.56 -0.82 -4.73
C ASN A 57 9.51 -1.61 -3.93
N LYS A 58 9.39 -1.35 -2.63
CA LYS A 58 8.41 -1.96 -1.73
C LYS A 58 7.25 -1.01 -1.50
N TYR A 59 6.04 -1.54 -1.52
CA TYR A 59 4.80 -0.79 -1.35
C TYR A 59 3.91 -1.51 -0.35
N LEU A 60 3.46 -0.79 0.67
CA LEU A 60 2.40 -1.24 1.57
C LEU A 60 1.06 -0.82 1.02
N LEU A 61 0.19 -1.79 0.77
CA LEU A 61 -1.19 -1.54 0.33
C LEU A 61 -2.16 -1.99 1.41
N PHE A 62 -3.23 -1.22 1.60
CA PHE A 62 -4.37 -1.59 2.44
C PHE A 62 -5.57 -1.93 1.57
N ASP A 63 -6.02 -3.17 1.65
CA ASP A 63 -7.24 -3.65 1.02
C ASP A 63 -8.43 -3.38 1.94
N ARG A 64 -9.27 -2.42 1.55
CA ARG A 64 -10.45 -2.03 2.33
C ARG A 64 -11.53 -3.11 2.35
N GLN A 65 -11.61 -3.95 1.31
CA GLN A 65 -12.65 -4.98 1.24
C GLN A 65 -12.37 -6.11 2.22
N ASN A 66 -11.10 -6.49 2.33
CA ASN A 66 -10.65 -7.56 3.23
C ASN A 66 -10.09 -7.06 4.56
N SER A 67 -10.06 -5.74 4.77
CA SER A 67 -9.45 -5.07 5.94
C SER A 67 -8.06 -5.62 6.27
N CYS A 68 -7.19 -5.74 5.25
CA CYS A 68 -5.87 -6.33 5.42
C CYS A 68 -4.78 -5.52 4.69
N PHE A 69 -3.57 -5.61 5.22
CA PHE A 69 -2.35 -5.05 4.68
C PHE A 69 -1.63 -6.07 3.81
N ARG A 70 -1.14 -5.62 2.66
CA ARG A 70 -0.34 -6.41 1.73
C ARG A 70 0.93 -5.65 1.40
N CYS A 71 2.08 -6.29 1.60
CA CYS A 71 3.35 -5.73 1.15
C CYS A 71 3.72 -6.31 -0.20
N LEU A 72 3.90 -5.43 -1.18
CA LEU A 72 4.31 -5.77 -2.54
C LEU A 72 5.74 -5.31 -2.79
N VAL A 73 6.57 -6.20 -3.32
CA VAL A 73 7.89 -5.86 -3.84
C VAL A 73 7.85 -5.90 -5.35
N PHE A 74 8.00 -4.74 -5.98
CA PHE A 74 8.07 -4.61 -7.44
C PHE A 74 9.51 -4.85 -7.92
N THR A 75 9.66 -5.67 -8.94
CA THR A 75 10.95 -5.92 -9.59
C THR A 75 10.88 -5.41 -11.03
N PRO A 76 11.69 -4.41 -11.41
CA PRO A 76 11.70 -3.93 -12.78
C PRO A 76 12.19 -5.05 -13.71
N ARG A 77 11.42 -5.32 -14.76
CA ARG A 77 11.80 -6.29 -15.82
C ARG A 77 11.92 -5.59 -17.16
N HIS A 78 10.85 -4.95 -17.59
CA HIS A 78 10.79 -4.20 -18.83
C HIS A 78 9.73 -3.10 -18.69
N LYS A 79 9.77 -2.05 -19.52
CA LYS A 79 8.82 -0.93 -19.46
C LYS A 79 7.33 -1.33 -19.58
N ASN A 80 7.06 -2.48 -20.20
CA ASN A 80 5.70 -3.00 -20.40
C ASN A 80 5.41 -4.24 -19.53
N ILE A 81 6.29 -4.56 -18.57
CA ILE A 81 6.14 -5.74 -17.70
C ILE A 81 6.39 -5.30 -16.26
N LEU A 82 5.31 -5.22 -15.49
CA LEU A 82 5.36 -5.04 -14.05
C LEU A 82 5.37 -6.41 -13.38
N GLN A 83 6.50 -6.80 -12.82
CA GLN A 83 6.58 -7.97 -11.96
C GLN A 83 6.51 -7.53 -10.51
N TYR A 84 5.62 -8.15 -9.73
CA TYR A 84 5.57 -7.96 -8.30
C TYR A 84 5.43 -9.29 -7.58
N LYS A 85 5.85 -9.32 -6.32
CA LYS A 85 5.61 -10.43 -5.40
C LYS A 85 4.99 -9.90 -4.12
N ALA A 86 3.91 -10.54 -3.67
CA ALA A 86 3.39 -10.31 -2.33
C ALA A 86 4.29 -11.00 -1.31
N ALA A 87 4.79 -10.24 -0.33
CA ALA A 87 5.59 -10.79 0.75
C ALA A 87 4.72 -11.42 1.86
N GLY A 88 3.46 -10.99 1.97
CA GLY A 88 2.50 -11.53 2.93
C GLY A 88 1.23 -10.67 2.99
N THR A 89 0.21 -11.24 3.62
CA THR A 89 -1.06 -10.57 3.95
C THR A 89 -1.22 -10.56 5.46
N TYR A 90 -1.52 -9.41 6.05
CA TYR A 90 -1.57 -9.20 7.49
C TYR A 90 -2.84 -8.43 7.84
N HIS A 91 -3.54 -8.78 8.92
CA HIS A 91 -4.78 -8.08 9.31
C HIS A 91 -4.52 -6.81 10.12
N ASP A 92 -3.29 -6.60 10.58
CA ASP A 92 -2.86 -5.41 11.28
C ASP A 92 -1.36 -5.13 11.06
N ILE A 93 -0.96 -3.92 11.43
CA ILE A 93 0.41 -3.43 11.28
C ILE A 93 1.41 -4.07 12.25
N TYR A 94 0.95 -4.59 13.40
CA TYR A 94 1.81 -5.22 14.40
C TYR A 94 2.30 -6.58 13.91
N HIS A 95 1.39 -7.41 13.39
CA HIS A 95 1.74 -8.68 12.75
C HIS A 95 2.61 -8.48 11.51
N PHE A 96 2.35 -7.44 10.72
CA PHE A 96 3.24 -7.09 9.60
C PHE A 96 4.67 -6.85 10.10
N ASN A 97 4.86 -6.01 11.12
CA ASN A 97 6.18 -5.68 11.63
C ASN A 97 6.92 -6.89 12.25
N ALA A 98 6.19 -7.80 12.88
CA ALA A 98 6.76 -9.00 13.49
C ALA A 98 7.18 -10.07 12.46
N HIS A 99 6.43 -10.22 11.36
CA HIS A 99 6.54 -11.37 10.46
C HIS A 99 6.90 -11.02 9.01
N ALA A 100 7.06 -9.74 8.67
CA ALA A 100 7.64 -9.39 7.39
C ALA A 100 9.07 -9.96 7.28
N ASP A 101 9.32 -10.73 6.22
CA ASP A 101 10.67 -11.13 5.79
C ASP A 101 11.60 -9.91 5.79
N GLU A 102 12.88 -10.06 6.09
CA GLU A 102 13.86 -8.96 6.04
C GLU A 102 13.82 -8.18 4.72
N ARG A 103 13.53 -8.86 3.61
CA ARG A 103 13.36 -8.28 2.29
C ARG A 103 12.06 -7.49 2.14
N ALA A 104 11.05 -7.76 2.95
CA ALA A 104 9.74 -7.10 2.95
C ALA A 104 9.57 -6.08 4.07
N ARG A 105 10.43 -6.09 5.09
CA ARG A 105 10.43 -5.10 6.16
C ARG A 105 10.52 -3.71 5.54
N MET A 106 9.48 -2.93 5.78
CA MET A 106 9.48 -1.51 5.54
C MET A 106 9.82 -0.81 6.84
N GLN A 107 10.71 0.18 6.79
CA GLN A 107 11.00 1.05 7.91
C GLN A 107 9.78 1.96 8.11
N PHE A 108 8.82 1.52 8.92
CA PHE A 108 7.90 2.47 9.54
C PHE A 108 8.75 3.34 10.46
N LYS A 109 9.20 4.49 9.96
CA LYS A 109 9.66 5.55 10.84
C LYS A 109 8.53 5.75 11.84
N LEU A 110 8.77 5.37 13.09
CA LEU A 110 7.90 5.62 14.22
C LEU A 110 7.68 7.14 14.33
N GLN A 111 6.74 7.68 13.56
CA GLN A 111 6.19 9.02 13.80
C GLN A 111 5.33 9.06 15.06
N LEU A 112 5.22 7.94 15.80
CA LEU A 112 4.61 7.92 17.12
C LEU A 112 5.52 8.48 18.23
N HIS A 113 6.79 8.76 17.99
CA HIS A 113 7.64 9.41 19.01
C HIS A 113 7.47 10.94 19.07
N GLN A 114 6.62 11.54 18.21
CA GLN A 114 6.33 12.98 18.26
C GLN A 114 4.91 13.33 18.74
N LEU A 115 4.03 12.34 18.96
CA LEU A 115 2.66 12.58 19.44
C LEU A 115 2.44 12.25 20.92
N LEU A 116 3.42 11.66 21.61
CA LEU A 116 3.45 11.63 23.07
C LEU A 116 4.49 12.64 23.55
N GLY A 117 4.11 13.92 23.48
CA GLY A 117 4.76 14.94 24.29
C GLY A 117 4.63 14.54 25.76
N ARG A 118 5.70 14.02 26.34
CA ARG A 118 5.92 14.07 27.77
C ARG A 118 6.43 15.47 28.12
N PRO A 119 5.74 16.21 28.99
CA PRO A 119 6.38 16.90 30.09
C PRO A 119 6.20 16.08 31.39
N TYR A 120 7.15 16.28 32.30
CA TYR A 120 7.39 15.61 33.58
C TYR A 120 6.15 15.16 34.37
#